data_AF-A0A081I996-F1
#
_entry.id   AF-A0A081I996-F1
#
_cell.length_a   1.000
_cell.length_b   1.000
_cell.length_c   1.000
_cell.angle_alpha   90.00
_cell.angle_beta   90.00
_cell.angle_gamma   90.00
#
_symmetry.space_group_name_H-M   'P 1'
#
loop_
_entity.id
_entity.type
_entity.pdbx_description
1 polymer ?
#
loop_
_entity_poly.entity_id
_entity_poly.type
_entity_poly.pdbx_seq_one_letter_code
_entity_poly.pdbx_strand_id
1 'polypeptide(L)'
;MIYTRNAWSYAHKTDSETTPFLLGNNLSLNANSKNLQTNETNLNDPSILYENFHDTESKNINQNDISNTNNSSYNNPVSETVPYYANDLNNGKNKDNQLINTTISFIDRPNAFILDDKTLNNIDIIYNGEKKMVLYYYYKLIHYSIFLNNFLYQFEYFPTHIKNMWDLYNQVNKKILNIERTCENKRKRLAQKINHLQDVTYNYENKLYEEYYNELKPITTDFIHCVNENFKTVSPDITQMSKYIDDVYKHEKLGTPDYMHEKYVAHYEIVTKQIENKLNRIKKSPILKHNYYLNSINKVIEIAKKHDELKNVIDTLNFIKSYIEHIYMKYKYYLIMSNGAQIHLIRIEMQYKKYDIYKTDNSSKNIIITKIQELANAYADFNVSYESIIDLENVYNNTTQAFNNIINFMPHILIGKVDACTNHVVPNDEYDFKITKPISILNKLEDIFFQAFGFNFSAKYNNKTLEISNTEINVIISDTIKHMKELKNLIKEMEEIHKKDNTRQHIENTIKQLVIRVNLYQIQNQLTKAINEAEKWKSSKIATKAILDDKYNTVLSLETKIKDLCKKFTDKLNNSQYMKEYKDILIKNHIILETSITI
;
A
#
# COMPACT_ATOMS: atom_id res chain seq x y z
N MET A 1 34.03 39.62 -19.98
CA MET A 1 32.67 39.09 -20.19
C MET A 1 32.72 37.60 -19.91
N ILE A 2 32.34 37.17 -18.70
CA ILE A 2 32.40 35.76 -18.25
C ILE A 2 31.02 35.44 -17.68
N TYR A 3 30.39 34.37 -18.16
CA TYR A 3 29.04 34.00 -17.77
C TYR A 3 28.99 33.52 -16.31
N THR A 4 28.18 34.19 -15.49
CA THR A 4 27.84 33.78 -14.13
C THR A 4 26.94 32.54 -14.16
N ARG A 5 27.50 31.37 -13.82
CA ARG A 5 26.71 30.15 -13.60
C ARG A 5 26.15 30.14 -12.18
N ASN A 6 24.83 30.12 -12.06
CA ASN A 6 24.12 30.01 -10.77
C ASN A 6 24.45 28.69 -10.05
N ALA A 7 24.85 28.78 -8.78
CA ALA A 7 25.17 27.65 -7.92
C ALA A 7 23.97 27.10 -7.12
N TRP A 8 22.76 27.60 -7.37
CA TRP A 8 21.53 27.24 -6.65
C TRP A 8 21.01 25.82 -6.94
N SER A 9 21.62 25.07 -7.86
CA SER A 9 21.13 23.76 -8.34
C SER A 9 21.71 22.53 -7.64
N TYR A 10 22.53 22.70 -6.59
CA TYR A 10 23.26 21.59 -5.95
C TYR A 10 22.89 21.28 -4.49
N ALA A 11 21.87 21.95 -3.94
CA ALA A 11 21.30 21.61 -2.64
C ALA A 11 19.84 21.18 -2.80
N HIS A 12 19.55 19.95 -2.38
CA HIS A 12 18.24 19.27 -2.34
C HIS A 12 17.65 18.75 -3.67
N LYS A 13 17.08 17.54 -3.56
CA LYS A 13 16.17 16.98 -4.56
C LYS A 13 14.83 17.70 -4.48
N THR A 14 14.12 17.74 -5.62
CA THR A 14 12.72 18.15 -5.76
C THR A 14 12.38 19.57 -5.30
N ASP A 15 12.98 20.57 -5.95
CA ASP A 15 12.37 21.89 -6.12
C ASP A 15 12.20 22.16 -7.62
N SER A 16 10.96 22.09 -8.12
CA SER A 16 10.62 22.44 -9.52
C SER A 16 10.15 23.89 -9.68
N GLU A 17 10.30 24.72 -8.66
CA GLU A 17 9.76 26.10 -8.62
C GLU A 17 10.78 27.20 -8.25
N THR A 18 12.10 26.92 -8.30
CA THR A 18 13.11 27.99 -8.23
C THR A 18 13.11 28.80 -9.53
N THR A 19 12.31 29.87 -9.58
CA THR A 19 12.38 30.88 -10.64
C THR A 19 13.72 31.61 -10.56
N PRO A 20 14.58 31.59 -11.60
CA PRO A 20 15.90 32.19 -11.53
C PRO A 20 15.82 33.72 -11.56
N PHE A 21 16.66 34.37 -10.74
CA PHE A 21 16.81 35.82 -10.73
C PHE A 21 17.29 36.34 -12.09
N LEU A 22 16.44 37.08 -12.80
CA LEU A 22 16.84 37.95 -13.93
C LEU A 22 16.09 39.28 -13.85
N LEU A 23 16.86 40.36 -13.77
CA LEU A 23 16.38 41.73 -13.93
C LEU A 23 16.51 42.12 -15.41
N GLY A 24 15.38 42.36 -16.08
CA GLY A 24 15.29 43.13 -17.32
C GLY A 24 15.73 42.46 -18.63
N ASN A 25 14.81 41.80 -19.33
CA ASN A 25 14.18 42.36 -20.55
C ASN A 25 13.22 41.37 -21.22
N ASN A 26 12.19 41.91 -21.87
CA ASN A 26 11.07 41.23 -22.52
C ASN A 26 11.41 39.94 -23.28
N LEU A 27 10.61 38.87 -23.06
CA LEU A 27 10.11 37.97 -24.10
C LEU A 27 8.87 37.19 -23.62
N SER A 28 7.94 36.98 -24.56
CA SER A 28 6.50 36.70 -24.40
C SER A 28 6.07 35.51 -23.52
N LEU A 29 4.86 35.64 -22.94
CA LEU A 29 4.04 34.52 -22.46
C LEU A 29 3.82 33.47 -23.56
N ASN A 30 4.06 32.19 -23.25
CA ASN A 30 3.23 31.09 -23.75
C ASN A 30 3.41 29.81 -22.90
N ALA A 31 2.68 29.75 -21.79
CA ALA A 31 2.65 28.58 -20.90
C ALA A 31 1.46 27.67 -21.26
N ASN A 32 1.63 26.81 -22.28
CA ASN A 32 0.71 25.70 -22.53
C ASN A 32 1.17 24.45 -21.77
N SER A 33 0.74 24.33 -20.51
CA SER A 33 0.88 23.10 -19.73
C SER A 33 -0.03 22.01 -20.33
N LYS A 34 0.58 20.99 -20.96
CA LYS A 34 -0.17 19.81 -21.40
C LYS A 34 -0.62 19.00 -20.18
N ASN A 35 -1.92 19.02 -19.92
CA ASN A 35 -2.58 18.04 -19.06
C ASN A 35 -2.33 16.64 -19.62
N LEU A 36 -1.76 15.73 -18.81
CA LEU A 36 -1.85 14.30 -19.05
C LEU A 36 -3.08 13.76 -18.32
N GLN A 37 -4.25 13.92 -18.97
CA GLN A 37 -5.37 13.01 -18.74
C GLN A 37 -5.00 11.66 -19.36
N THR A 38 -4.86 10.62 -18.54
CA THR A 38 -4.85 9.24 -19.03
C THR A 38 -6.30 8.76 -19.13
N ASN A 39 -6.90 9.00 -20.29
CA ASN A 39 -8.15 8.34 -20.68
C ASN A 39 -7.92 6.86 -20.98
N GLU A 40 -9.04 6.14 -20.96
CA GLU A 40 -9.18 4.71 -21.21
C GLU A 40 -8.63 4.25 -22.57
N THR A 41 -8.15 3.01 -22.60
CA THR A 41 -8.12 2.06 -23.73
C THR A 41 -7.91 2.58 -25.16
N ASN A 42 -6.80 2.14 -25.77
CA ASN A 42 -6.91 1.43 -27.05
C ASN A 42 -5.86 0.32 -27.15
N LEU A 43 -6.32 -0.88 -27.49
CA LEU A 43 -5.51 -2.02 -27.86
C LEU A 43 -5.10 -1.92 -29.35
N ASN A 44 -4.07 -2.68 -29.73
CA ASN A 44 -3.52 -2.86 -31.08
C ASN A 44 -2.51 -1.79 -31.54
N ASP A 45 -1.22 -2.02 -31.23
CA ASP A 45 -0.16 -1.83 -32.22
C ASP A 45 1.00 -2.83 -31.97
N PRO A 46 1.31 -3.79 -32.87
CA PRO A 46 2.31 -4.82 -32.64
C PRO A 46 3.60 -4.63 -33.47
N SER A 47 4.55 -3.87 -32.95
CA SER A 47 6.01 -3.99 -33.19
C SER A 47 6.72 -2.98 -32.28
N ILE A 48 7.78 -3.33 -31.55
CA ILE A 48 9.12 -3.66 -32.04
C ILE A 48 9.71 -4.83 -31.24
N LEU A 49 10.27 -5.81 -31.96
CA LEU A 49 11.16 -6.87 -31.45
C LEU A 49 12.63 -6.46 -31.66
N TYR A 50 13.55 -7.14 -30.96
CA TYR A 50 15.03 -6.94 -30.99
C TYR A 50 15.46 -5.61 -30.33
N GLU A 51 16.58 -5.44 -29.60
CA GLU A 51 17.66 -6.29 -29.06
C GLU A 51 18.25 -5.52 -27.84
N ASN A 52 18.96 -6.08 -26.84
CA ASN A 52 19.48 -7.42 -26.59
C ASN A 52 19.47 -7.72 -25.07
N PHE A 53 19.45 -9.01 -24.68
CA PHE A 53 19.83 -9.47 -23.34
C PHE A 53 20.56 -10.80 -23.48
N HIS A 54 21.84 -10.84 -23.09
CA HIS A 54 22.65 -12.07 -23.11
C HIS A 54 22.47 -12.91 -21.84
N ASP A 55 22.54 -14.21 -22.06
CA ASP A 55 22.29 -15.32 -21.15
C ASP A 55 23.04 -15.28 -19.82
N THR A 56 22.40 -15.79 -18.76
CA THR A 56 23.04 -16.79 -17.90
C THR A 56 22.08 -17.96 -17.64
N GLU A 57 22.65 -19.16 -17.72
CA GLU A 57 22.01 -20.46 -17.96
C GLU A 57 20.90 -20.89 -16.99
N SER A 58 19.85 -21.50 -17.53
CA SER A 58 18.79 -22.16 -16.78
C SER A 58 19.21 -23.56 -16.29
N LYS A 59 19.25 -23.76 -14.96
CA LYS A 59 19.24 -25.10 -14.39
C LYS A 59 17.80 -25.60 -14.24
N ASN A 60 17.40 -26.50 -15.15
CA ASN A 60 16.14 -27.23 -15.04
C ASN A 60 16.06 -27.98 -13.71
N ILE A 61 15.00 -27.70 -12.92
CA ILE A 61 14.60 -28.53 -11.78
C ILE A 61 13.32 -29.26 -12.19
N ASN A 62 13.37 -30.59 -12.16
CA ASN A 62 12.23 -31.45 -12.53
C ASN A 62 11.05 -31.25 -11.56
N GLN A 63 9.85 -31.13 -12.12
CA GLN A 63 8.65 -30.67 -11.41
C GLN A 63 7.85 -31.81 -10.72
N ASN A 64 8.50 -32.94 -10.38
CA ASN A 64 7.82 -34.18 -9.97
C ASN A 64 7.91 -34.55 -8.48
N ASP A 65 8.65 -33.81 -7.65
CA ASP A 65 8.78 -34.09 -6.19
C ASP A 65 8.05 -33.06 -5.32
N ILE A 66 6.76 -32.86 -5.56
CA ILE A 66 5.85 -32.21 -4.58
C ILE A 66 5.00 -33.30 -3.92
N SER A 67 5.63 -34.07 -3.04
CA SER A 67 4.92 -34.88 -2.05
C SER A 67 5.60 -34.81 -0.69
N ASN A 68 4.84 -34.44 0.34
CA ASN A 68 5.14 -34.56 1.77
C ASN A 68 6.56 -34.20 2.25
N THR A 69 6.85 -32.90 2.40
CA THR A 69 7.78 -32.45 3.46
C THR A 69 7.22 -31.24 4.19
N ASN A 70 6.95 -31.39 5.50
CA ASN A 70 7.00 -30.27 6.43
C ASN A 70 8.38 -29.62 6.29
N ASN A 71 8.46 -28.35 5.90
CA ASN A 71 9.72 -27.64 5.87
C ASN A 71 9.64 -26.33 6.64
N SER A 72 10.19 -26.37 7.85
CA SER A 72 10.57 -25.21 8.64
C SER A 72 11.70 -24.44 7.93
N SER A 73 11.41 -23.24 7.43
CA SER A 73 12.44 -22.29 6.97
C SER A 73 12.27 -20.87 7.51
N TYR A 74 11.58 -20.72 8.65
CA TYR A 74 11.81 -19.57 9.53
C TYR A 74 13.13 -19.78 10.28
N ASN A 75 14.25 -19.45 9.64
CA ASN A 75 15.54 -19.04 10.22
C ASN A 75 16.64 -19.02 9.15
N ASN A 76 16.67 -17.96 8.33
CA ASN A 76 17.92 -17.40 7.82
C ASN A 76 17.71 -15.95 7.35
N PRO A 77 18.60 -15.00 7.71
CA PRO A 77 18.47 -13.60 7.34
C PRO A 77 18.87 -13.40 5.88
N VAL A 78 17.90 -13.22 4.98
CA VAL A 78 18.18 -12.96 3.57
C VAL A 78 18.67 -11.51 3.41
N SER A 79 19.96 -11.42 3.10
CA SER A 79 20.69 -10.24 2.66
C SER A 79 19.99 -9.47 1.54
N GLU A 80 20.08 -8.15 1.61
CA GLU A 80 20.03 -7.18 0.50
C GLU A 80 19.40 -7.66 -0.83
N THR A 81 18.08 -7.56 -0.93
CA THR A 81 17.42 -7.02 -2.13
C THR A 81 16.02 -6.56 -1.77
N VAL A 82 15.56 -5.49 -2.43
CA VAL A 82 14.14 -5.10 -2.37
C VAL A 82 13.33 -6.26 -2.95
N PRO A 83 12.29 -6.78 -2.28
CA PRO A 83 11.40 -7.75 -2.90
C PRO A 83 10.76 -7.09 -4.12
N TYR A 84 11.12 -7.58 -5.31
CA TYR A 84 10.63 -7.11 -6.59
C TYR A 84 9.15 -7.51 -6.73
N TYR A 85 8.24 -6.76 -6.10
CA TYR A 85 6.78 -6.95 -6.16
C TYR A 85 6.19 -6.48 -7.52
N ALA A 86 6.89 -6.78 -8.61
CA ALA A 86 6.48 -6.51 -9.98
C ALA A 86 7.21 -7.44 -10.95
N ASN A 87 6.63 -8.63 -11.23
CA ASN A 87 6.64 -9.32 -12.55
C ASN A 87 6.10 -10.78 -12.52
N ASP A 88 5.04 -11.07 -11.74
CA ASP A 88 4.32 -12.38 -11.81
C ASP A 88 2.93 -12.28 -12.46
N LEU A 89 2.77 -11.34 -13.39
CA LEU A 89 1.61 -11.27 -14.30
C LEU A 89 2.10 -11.15 -15.75
N ASN A 90 1.75 -12.15 -16.55
CA ASN A 90 2.00 -12.33 -17.99
C ASN A 90 3.33 -12.98 -18.42
N ASN A 91 3.45 -14.30 -18.18
CA ASN A 91 4.05 -15.19 -19.18
C ASN A 91 3.39 -16.58 -19.16
N GLY A 92 2.14 -16.63 -19.63
CA GLY A 92 1.34 -17.83 -19.80
C GLY A 92 0.88 -18.04 -21.26
N LYS A 93 1.75 -17.80 -22.25
CA LYS A 93 1.49 -18.27 -23.62
C LYS A 93 1.66 -19.79 -23.65
N ASN A 94 0.67 -20.48 -24.22
CA ASN A 94 0.57 -21.94 -24.39
C ASN A 94 0.18 -22.73 -23.13
N LYS A 95 -1.14 -22.81 -22.91
CA LYS A 95 -1.81 -24.10 -22.66
C LYS A 95 -3.30 -23.98 -23.01
N ASP A 96 -3.62 -24.29 -24.26
CA ASP A 96 -4.99 -24.62 -24.66
C ASP A 96 -5.40 -25.92 -23.97
N ASN A 97 -6.03 -25.80 -22.81
CA ASN A 97 -7.01 -26.74 -22.29
C ASN A 97 -7.83 -26.06 -21.19
N GLN A 98 -9.14 -26.07 -21.39
CA GLN A 98 -10.16 -25.31 -20.66
C GLN A 98 -9.93 -25.21 -19.15
N LEU A 99 -9.33 -24.11 -18.70
CA LEU A 99 -9.51 -23.61 -17.34
C LEU A 99 -10.95 -23.13 -17.21
N ILE A 100 -11.78 -23.94 -16.56
CA ILE A 100 -13.13 -23.54 -16.14
C ILE A 100 -12.99 -22.26 -15.30
N ASN A 101 -13.72 -21.21 -15.67
CA ASN A 101 -13.69 -19.90 -15.00
C ASN A 101 -14.01 -20.00 -13.49
N THR A 102 -13.01 -20.25 -12.66
CA THR A 102 -13.03 -19.88 -11.24
C THR A 102 -12.72 -18.41 -11.17
N THR A 103 -13.75 -17.61 -10.87
CA THR A 103 -13.68 -16.15 -10.80
C THR A 103 -12.86 -15.71 -9.60
N ILE A 104 -11.54 -15.73 -9.72
CA ILE A 104 -10.61 -15.34 -8.67
C ILE A 104 -10.71 -13.83 -8.45
N SER A 105 -11.11 -13.45 -7.24
CA SER A 105 -11.04 -12.08 -6.73
C SER A 105 -9.64 -11.83 -6.20
N PHE A 106 -8.92 -10.91 -6.84
CA PHE A 106 -7.66 -10.36 -6.35
C PHE A 106 -7.97 -9.23 -5.38
N ILE A 107 -7.25 -9.22 -4.26
CA ILE A 107 -7.16 -8.02 -3.43
C ILE A 107 -6.29 -7.04 -4.21
N ASP A 108 -6.93 -5.97 -4.72
CA ASP A 108 -6.24 -4.82 -5.27
C ASP A 108 -5.32 -4.28 -4.17
N ARG A 109 -4.03 -4.62 -4.22
CA ARG A 109 -3.01 -3.93 -3.42
C ARG A 109 -2.75 -2.62 -4.16
N PRO A 110 -3.34 -1.47 -3.74
CA PRO A 110 -2.91 -0.20 -4.29
C PRO A 110 -1.41 -0.11 -4.04
N ASN A 111 -0.63 0.33 -5.03
CA ASN A 111 0.82 0.51 -4.92
C ASN A 111 1.13 1.10 -3.55
N ALA A 112 1.71 0.28 -2.66
CA ALA A 112 1.93 0.69 -1.29
C ALA A 112 2.77 1.95 -1.35
N PHE A 113 2.23 3.07 -0.85
CA PHE A 113 2.99 4.30 -0.79
C PHE A 113 4.03 4.08 0.30
N ILE A 114 5.19 3.53 -0.07
CA ILE A 114 6.27 3.23 0.86
C ILE A 114 6.80 4.56 1.38
N LEU A 115 6.93 4.70 2.69
CA LEU A 115 7.59 5.86 3.29
C LEU A 115 9.02 5.97 2.73
N ASP A 116 9.37 7.10 2.11
CA ASP A 116 10.77 7.37 1.75
C ASP A 116 11.59 7.39 3.05
N ASP A 117 12.47 6.41 3.20
CA ASP A 117 13.23 6.21 4.41
C ASP A 117 14.13 7.42 4.71
N LYS A 118 14.48 8.21 3.69
CA LYS A 118 15.31 9.43 3.82
C LYS A 118 14.59 10.57 4.53
N THR A 119 13.27 10.63 4.51
CA THR A 119 12.51 11.59 5.33
C THR A 119 12.76 11.37 6.83
N LEU A 120 13.17 10.15 7.23
CA LEU A 120 13.58 9.86 8.61
C LEU A 120 15.01 10.34 8.95
N ASN A 121 15.81 10.86 8.01
CA ASN A 121 17.08 11.53 8.37
C ASN A 121 16.84 12.75 9.28
N ASN A 122 15.66 13.40 9.14
CA ASN A 122 15.19 14.40 10.08
C ASN A 122 14.63 13.72 11.35
N ILE A 123 15.53 13.35 12.27
CA ILE A 123 15.13 12.60 13.47
C ILE A 123 14.17 13.37 14.39
N ASP A 124 14.17 14.70 14.31
CA ASP A 124 13.36 15.57 15.17
C ASP A 124 11.86 15.48 14.84
N ILE A 125 11.46 14.87 13.70
CA ILE A 125 10.05 14.63 13.32
C ILE A 125 9.53 13.21 13.62
N ILE A 126 10.39 12.27 14.03
CA ILE A 126 10.07 10.82 14.10
C ILE A 126 9.07 10.47 15.20
N TYR A 127 8.15 9.54 14.91
CA TYR A 127 7.19 8.98 15.86
C TYR A 127 7.86 8.21 17.01
N ASN A 128 7.40 8.44 18.24
CA ASN A 128 8.06 8.01 19.48
C ASN A 128 9.50 8.53 19.66
N GLY A 129 9.92 9.52 18.87
CA GLY A 129 11.22 10.18 19.03
C GLY A 129 11.28 11.09 20.26
N GLU A 130 12.48 11.59 20.55
CA GLU A 130 12.66 12.50 21.69
C GLU A 130 11.88 13.82 21.52
N LYS A 131 11.58 14.46 22.66
CA LYS A 131 11.03 15.82 22.71
C LYS A 131 12.08 16.89 22.42
N LYS A 132 13.37 16.59 22.62
CA LYS A 132 14.48 17.50 22.33
C LYS A 132 14.74 17.50 20.83
N MET A 133 14.92 18.68 20.26
CA MET A 133 15.33 18.85 18.86
C MET A 133 16.84 18.93 18.79
N VAL A 134 17.49 17.84 18.42
CA VAL A 134 18.95 17.73 18.48
C VAL A 134 19.56 18.21 17.17
N LEU A 135 18.93 17.92 16.03
CA LEU A 135 19.45 18.32 14.72
C LEU A 135 19.08 19.75 14.35
N TYR A 136 17.94 20.26 14.82
CA TYR A 136 17.48 21.64 14.60
C TYR A 136 18.60 22.67 14.83
N TYR A 137 19.31 22.60 15.96
CA TYR A 137 20.36 23.55 16.30
C TYR A 137 21.58 23.45 15.37
N TYR A 138 21.94 22.25 14.91
CA TYR A 138 23.04 22.04 13.97
C TYR A 138 22.68 22.60 12.59
N TYR A 139 21.50 22.26 12.06
CA TYR A 139 21.04 22.77 10.77
C TYR A 139 20.81 24.28 10.78
N LYS A 140 20.35 24.86 11.90
CA LYS A 140 20.25 26.32 12.06
C LYS A 140 21.60 27.00 11.82
N LEU A 141 22.67 26.52 12.46
CA LEU A 141 24.01 27.10 12.30
C LEU A 141 24.54 26.93 10.86
N ILE A 142 24.18 25.85 10.17
CA ILE A 142 24.50 25.64 8.76
C ILE A 142 23.78 26.68 7.88
N HIS A 143 22.46 26.81 7.99
CA HIS A 143 21.67 27.79 7.23
C HIS A 143 22.09 29.24 7.52
N TYR A 144 22.39 29.58 8.78
CA TYR A 144 22.95 30.87 9.19
C TYR A 144 24.25 31.18 8.44
N SER A 145 25.18 30.22 8.46
CA SER A 145 26.50 30.36 7.85
C SER A 145 26.43 30.49 6.33
N ILE A 146 25.56 29.71 5.68
CA ILE A 146 25.32 29.76 4.23
C ILE A 146 24.67 31.10 3.85
N PHE A 147 23.70 31.59 4.63
CA PHE A 147 23.08 32.89 4.37
C PHE A 147 24.10 34.03 4.41
N LEU A 148 24.93 34.09 5.46
CA LEU A 148 25.99 35.09 5.57
C LEU A 148 27.01 34.95 4.43
N ASN A 149 27.40 33.73 4.06
CA ASN A 149 28.31 33.52 2.92
C ASN A 149 27.72 34.00 1.59
N ASN A 150 26.43 33.75 1.35
CA ASN A 150 25.71 34.25 0.18
C ASN A 150 25.57 35.77 0.19
N PHE A 151 25.41 36.37 1.37
CA PHE A 151 25.37 37.82 1.54
C PHE A 151 26.74 38.47 1.27
N LEU A 152 27.87 37.80 1.55
CA LEU A 152 29.20 38.35 1.23
C LEU A 152 29.41 38.68 -0.26
N TYR A 153 28.71 38.01 -1.19
CA TYR A 153 28.76 38.33 -2.62
C TYR A 153 28.26 39.75 -2.96
N GLN A 154 27.60 40.43 -2.02
CA GLN A 154 27.10 41.81 -2.19
C GLN A 154 28.18 42.88 -1.97
N PHE A 155 29.39 42.47 -1.54
CA PHE A 155 30.54 43.34 -1.32
C PHE A 155 31.68 42.97 -2.27
N GLU A 156 32.41 43.96 -2.80
CA GLU A 156 33.21 43.78 -4.02
C GLU A 156 34.43 42.82 -3.95
N TYR A 157 34.92 42.42 -2.75
CA TYR A 157 36.27 41.81 -2.63
C TYR A 157 36.43 40.65 -1.62
N PHE A 158 35.52 39.67 -1.56
CA PHE A 158 35.67 38.48 -0.68
C PHE A 158 35.74 37.08 -1.35
N PRO A 159 36.26 36.90 -2.58
CA PRO A 159 36.23 35.59 -3.27
C PRO A 159 36.96 34.47 -2.49
N THR A 160 38.05 34.80 -1.77
CA THR A 160 38.80 33.83 -0.97
C THR A 160 37.99 33.34 0.24
N HIS A 161 37.36 34.25 1.00
CA HIS A 161 36.53 33.87 2.15
C HIS A 161 35.29 33.09 1.71
N ILE A 162 34.67 33.52 0.61
CA ILE A 162 33.53 32.84 -0.02
C ILE A 162 33.91 31.40 -0.42
N LYS A 163 35.07 31.21 -1.06
CA LYS A 163 35.57 29.88 -1.40
C LYS A 163 35.84 29.03 -0.15
N ASN A 164 36.55 29.59 0.84
CA ASN A 164 36.87 28.89 2.09
C ASN A 164 35.60 28.43 2.82
N MET A 165 34.54 29.25 2.82
CA MET A 165 33.23 28.88 3.38
C MET A 165 32.57 27.73 2.63
N TRP A 166 32.62 27.73 1.30
CA TRP A 166 32.14 26.59 0.50
C TRP A 166 32.97 25.32 0.76
N ASP A 167 34.29 25.44 0.94
CA ASP A 167 35.15 24.32 1.30
C ASP A 167 34.84 23.77 2.70
N LEU A 168 34.57 24.63 3.69
CA LEU A 168 34.10 24.22 5.03
C LEU A 168 32.71 23.56 4.99
N TYR A 169 31.76 24.16 4.27
CA TYR A 169 30.42 23.57 4.06
C TYR A 169 30.52 22.20 3.39
N ASN A 170 31.36 22.05 2.36
CA ASN A 170 31.59 20.77 1.69
C ASN A 170 32.18 19.70 2.63
N GLN A 171 33.03 20.08 3.58
CA GLN A 171 33.54 19.17 4.61
C GLN A 171 32.45 18.75 5.60
N VAL A 172 31.66 19.70 6.11
CA VAL A 172 30.51 19.44 6.99
C VAL A 172 29.48 18.53 6.31
N ASN A 173 29.11 18.84 5.07
CA ASN A 173 28.14 18.06 4.29
C ASN A 173 28.64 16.62 4.04
N LYS A 174 29.92 16.44 3.68
CA LYS A 174 30.52 15.11 3.54
C LYS A 174 30.47 14.31 4.85
N LYS A 175 30.69 14.95 6.00
CA LYS A 175 30.57 14.31 7.32
C LYS A 175 29.11 13.92 7.59
N ILE A 176 28.14 14.81 7.38
CA ILE A 176 26.71 14.51 7.55
C ILE A 176 26.26 13.34 6.66
N LEU A 177 26.59 13.34 5.37
CA LEU A 177 26.29 12.24 4.45
C LEU A 177 26.92 10.91 4.88
N ASN A 178 28.08 10.94 5.54
CA ASN A 178 28.68 9.74 6.13
C ASN A 178 27.87 9.24 7.34
N ILE A 179 27.38 10.13 8.20
CA ILE A 179 26.51 9.77 9.34
C ILE A 179 25.21 9.12 8.84
N GLU A 180 24.57 9.69 7.81
CA GLU A 180 23.36 9.12 7.20
C GLU A 180 23.57 7.70 6.69
N ARG A 181 24.73 7.42 6.07
CA ARG A 181 25.13 6.09 5.61
C ARG A 181 25.42 5.14 6.77
N THR A 182 26.15 5.60 7.81
CA THR A 182 26.47 4.79 8.99
C THR A 182 25.21 4.33 9.73
N CYS A 183 24.16 5.16 9.78
CA CYS A 183 22.89 4.81 10.42
C CYS A 183 21.82 4.25 9.45
N GLU A 184 22.16 4.03 8.16
CA GLU A 184 21.20 3.65 7.11
C GLU A 184 20.45 2.34 7.41
N ASN A 185 21.12 1.31 7.91
CA ASN A 185 20.48 0.04 8.23
C ASN A 185 19.43 0.17 9.36
N LYS A 186 19.68 1.06 10.34
CA LYS A 186 18.71 1.36 11.41
C LYS A 186 17.54 2.18 10.87
N ARG A 187 17.80 3.14 9.97
CA ARG A 187 16.78 3.93 9.27
C ARG A 187 15.83 3.05 8.44
N LYS A 188 16.39 2.14 7.63
CA LYS A 188 15.62 1.17 6.83
C LYS A 188 14.76 0.26 7.71
N ARG A 189 15.33 -0.26 8.80
CA ARG A 189 14.58 -1.09 9.78
C ARG A 189 13.41 -0.32 10.41
N LEU A 190 13.61 0.96 10.75
CA LEU A 190 12.55 1.82 11.26
C LEU A 190 11.45 2.06 10.21
N ALA A 191 11.82 2.43 8.98
CA ALA A 191 10.88 2.63 7.89
C ALA A 191 10.06 1.37 7.59
N GLN A 192 10.70 0.19 7.54
CA GLN A 192 10.04 -1.10 7.39
C GLN A 192 9.04 -1.38 8.52
N LYS A 193 9.42 -1.16 9.79
CA LYS A 193 8.52 -1.39 10.93
C LYS A 193 7.31 -0.45 10.91
N ILE A 194 7.51 0.82 10.52
CA ILE A 194 6.42 1.79 10.31
C ILE A 194 5.49 1.33 9.19
N ASN A 195 6.04 0.96 8.03
CA ASN A 195 5.24 0.49 6.89
C ASN A 195 4.41 -0.76 7.28
N HIS A 196 4.99 -1.73 7.99
CA HIS A 196 4.26 -2.92 8.46
C HIS A 196 3.12 -2.56 9.43
N LEU A 197 3.34 -1.62 10.36
CA LEU A 197 2.30 -1.14 11.29
C LEU A 197 1.19 -0.31 10.60
N GLN A 198 1.39 0.09 9.35
CA GLN A 198 0.41 0.78 8.50
C GLN A 198 -0.23 -0.14 7.45
N ASP A 199 0.37 -1.29 7.17
CA ASP A 199 -0.11 -2.26 6.19
C ASP A 199 -1.23 -3.13 6.81
N VAL A 200 -2.46 -2.82 6.42
CA VAL A 200 -3.67 -3.52 6.85
C VAL A 200 -3.69 -4.99 6.46
N THR A 201 -3.12 -5.32 5.30
CA THR A 201 -3.09 -6.68 4.77
C THR A 201 -2.10 -7.49 5.61
N TYR A 202 -0.86 -7.01 5.73
CA TYR A 202 0.16 -7.64 6.57
C TYR A 202 -0.32 -7.86 8.02
N ASN A 203 -0.95 -6.87 8.66
CA ASN A 203 -1.42 -6.99 10.03
C ASN A 203 -2.61 -7.95 10.18
N TYR A 204 -3.54 -7.97 9.21
CA TYR A 204 -4.66 -8.91 9.20
C TYR A 204 -4.20 -10.36 9.10
N GLU A 205 -3.19 -10.63 8.27
CA GLU A 205 -2.60 -11.96 8.06
C GLU A 205 -1.89 -12.46 9.33
N ASN A 206 -1.05 -11.61 9.92
CA ASN A 206 -0.11 -11.99 10.96
C ASN A 206 -0.72 -11.99 12.38
N LYS A 207 -1.71 -11.13 12.67
CA LYS A 207 -2.26 -10.91 14.03
C LYS A 207 -1.24 -10.47 15.09
N LEU A 208 -0.06 -9.98 14.68
CA LEU A 208 1.11 -9.72 15.54
C LEU A 208 1.15 -8.34 16.23
N TYR A 209 0.01 -7.63 16.33
CA TYR A 209 0.05 -6.18 16.56
C TYR A 209 0.67 -5.74 17.90
N GLU A 210 0.33 -6.39 19.03
CA GLU A 210 0.85 -5.98 20.34
C GLU A 210 2.39 -6.11 20.42
N GLU A 211 2.95 -7.19 19.90
CA GLU A 211 4.42 -7.38 19.82
C GLU A 211 5.05 -6.34 18.87
N TYR A 212 4.42 -6.09 17.72
CA TYR A 212 4.97 -5.19 16.71
C TYR A 212 4.94 -3.72 17.13
N TYR A 213 3.90 -3.27 17.84
CA TYR A 213 3.84 -1.91 18.37
C TYR A 213 4.87 -1.68 19.47
N ASN A 214 5.06 -2.67 20.36
CA ASN A 214 6.04 -2.61 21.44
C ASN A 214 7.49 -2.57 20.92
N GLU A 215 7.80 -3.27 19.82
CA GLU A 215 9.10 -3.23 19.16
C GLU A 215 9.46 -1.90 18.48
N LEU A 216 8.48 -1.08 18.07
CA LEU A 216 8.75 0.15 17.34
C LEU A 216 9.59 1.14 18.16
N LYS A 217 9.26 1.32 19.45
CA LYS A 217 9.94 2.31 20.31
C LYS A 217 11.43 2.00 20.53
N PRO A 218 11.86 0.75 20.80
CA PRO A 218 13.28 0.37 20.75
C PRO A 218 13.96 0.68 19.41
N ILE A 219 13.32 0.37 18.28
CA ILE A 219 13.90 0.62 16.94
C ILE A 219 14.07 2.13 16.68
N THR A 220 13.05 2.94 17.02
CA THR A 220 13.15 4.42 16.98
C THR A 220 14.32 4.91 17.84
N THR A 221 14.44 4.40 19.07
CA THR A 221 15.45 4.84 20.03
C THR A 221 16.87 4.51 19.55
N ASP A 222 17.09 3.30 19.02
CA ASP A 222 18.35 2.84 18.46
C ASP A 222 18.80 3.69 17.25
N PHE A 223 17.87 4.03 16.35
CA PHE A 223 18.17 4.90 15.22
C PHE A 223 18.48 6.34 15.65
N ILE A 224 17.66 6.94 16.52
CA ILE A 224 17.88 8.30 17.04
C ILE A 224 19.21 8.40 17.78
N HIS A 225 19.54 7.40 18.61
CA HIS A 225 20.82 7.34 19.31
C HIS A 225 22.01 7.27 18.33
N CYS A 226 21.91 6.42 17.29
CA CYS A 226 22.93 6.35 16.24
C CYS A 226 23.19 7.71 15.60
N VAL A 227 22.14 8.43 15.18
CA VAL A 227 22.29 9.74 14.53
C VAL A 227 22.85 10.77 15.53
N ASN A 228 22.29 10.84 16.74
CA ASN A 228 22.70 11.80 17.77
C ASN A 228 24.17 11.69 18.18
N GLU A 229 24.65 10.48 18.49
CA GLU A 229 26.05 10.30 18.90
C GLU A 229 27.02 10.65 17.77
N ASN A 230 26.70 10.24 16.53
CA ASN A 230 27.52 10.58 15.38
C ASN A 230 27.48 12.08 15.06
N PHE A 231 26.34 12.78 15.22
CA PHE A 231 26.26 14.23 14.99
C PHE A 231 27.09 15.08 15.97
N LYS A 232 27.35 14.58 17.19
CA LYS A 232 28.30 15.24 18.11
C LYS A 232 29.70 15.39 17.49
N THR A 233 30.09 14.50 16.58
CA THR A 233 31.42 14.52 15.94
C THR A 233 31.56 15.63 14.89
N VAL A 234 30.46 16.10 14.27
CA VAL A 234 30.46 17.20 13.27
C VAL A 234 30.08 18.56 13.89
N SER A 235 29.53 18.58 15.10
CA SER A 235 29.22 19.79 15.86
C SER A 235 30.40 20.81 15.96
N PRO A 236 31.67 20.40 16.18
CA PRO A 236 32.79 21.33 16.18
C PRO A 236 33.03 21.99 14.82
N ASP A 237 32.90 21.25 13.72
CA ASP A 237 33.09 21.77 12.35
C ASP A 237 32.00 22.80 12.00
N ILE A 238 30.75 22.50 12.34
CA ILE A 238 29.61 23.42 12.16
C ILE A 238 29.83 24.70 12.96
N THR A 239 30.30 24.57 14.20
CA THR A 239 30.62 25.70 15.07
C THR A 239 31.80 26.53 14.52
N GLN A 240 32.82 25.87 13.96
CA GLN A 240 33.95 26.53 13.31
C GLN A 240 33.52 27.30 12.06
N MET A 241 32.64 26.72 11.23
CA MET A 241 32.07 27.37 10.05
C MET A 241 31.32 28.65 10.43
N SER A 242 30.45 28.59 11.45
CA SER A 242 29.71 29.76 11.96
C SER A 242 30.64 30.84 12.53
N LYS A 243 31.66 30.45 13.32
CA LYS A 243 32.63 31.41 13.88
C LYS A 243 33.47 32.08 12.80
N TYR A 244 33.94 31.32 11.82
CA TYR A 244 34.75 31.86 10.72
C TYR A 244 33.99 32.93 9.95
N ILE A 245 32.73 32.71 9.58
CA ILE A 245 31.94 33.72 8.85
C ILE A 245 31.66 34.96 9.71
N ASP A 246 31.38 34.81 11.01
CA ASP A 246 31.25 35.95 11.93
C ASP A 246 32.56 36.76 12.05
N ASP A 247 33.70 36.08 12.12
CA ASP A 247 35.02 36.72 12.14
C ASP A 247 35.33 37.45 10.82
N VAL A 248 34.93 36.92 9.66
CA VAL A 248 35.00 37.64 8.37
C VAL A 248 34.19 38.93 8.43
N TYR A 249 32.93 38.86 8.83
CA TYR A 249 32.07 40.05 8.92
C TYR A 249 32.63 41.12 9.86
N LYS A 250 33.19 40.70 11.00
CA LYS A 250 33.77 41.58 12.02
C LYS A 250 35.02 42.31 11.51
N HIS A 251 35.98 41.58 10.95
CA HIS A 251 37.31 42.13 10.66
C HIS A 251 37.45 42.71 9.24
N GLU A 252 36.77 42.14 8.24
CA GLU A 252 36.95 42.55 6.85
C GLU A 252 36.36 43.92 6.50
N LYS A 253 36.90 44.55 5.45
CA LYS A 253 36.47 45.89 4.99
C LYS A 253 35.26 45.81 4.05
N LEU A 254 34.07 45.56 4.61
CA LEU A 254 32.79 45.41 3.90
C LEU A 254 32.24 46.68 3.19
N GLY A 255 33.04 47.76 3.07
CA GLY A 255 32.62 49.05 2.52
C GLY A 255 32.37 50.13 3.57
N THR A 256 31.70 51.22 3.17
CA THR A 256 31.18 52.22 4.12
C THR A 256 29.94 51.69 4.83
N PRO A 257 29.59 52.18 6.03
CA PRO A 257 28.38 51.74 6.70
C PRO A 257 27.12 51.96 5.86
N ASP A 258 26.99 53.09 5.17
CA ASP A 258 25.78 53.35 4.37
C ASP A 258 25.63 52.37 3.19
N TYR A 259 26.74 51.99 2.54
CA TYR A 259 26.73 50.93 1.53
C TYR A 259 26.31 49.58 2.11
N MET A 260 26.83 49.22 3.30
CA MET A 260 26.40 48.01 4.01
C MET A 260 24.92 48.08 4.39
N HIS A 261 24.40 49.25 4.75
CA HIS A 261 22.99 49.45 5.08
C HIS A 261 22.10 49.25 3.85
N GLU A 262 22.48 49.82 2.70
CA GLU A 262 21.77 49.64 1.43
C GLU A 262 21.64 48.15 1.06
N LYS A 263 22.74 47.39 1.13
CA LYS A 263 22.72 45.94 0.86
C LYS A 263 21.85 45.17 1.86
N TYR A 264 21.88 45.57 3.14
CA TYR A 264 20.99 45.02 4.17
C TYR A 264 19.51 45.26 3.86
N VAL A 265 19.10 46.49 3.49
CA VAL A 265 17.68 46.81 3.22
C VAL A 265 17.14 45.97 2.07
N ALA A 266 17.89 45.89 0.96
CA ALA A 266 17.50 45.08 -0.20
C ALA A 266 17.33 43.58 0.17
N HIS A 267 18.21 43.02 1.00
CA HIS A 267 18.12 41.62 1.42
C HIS A 267 17.01 41.39 2.46
N TYR A 268 16.75 42.35 3.34
CA TYR A 268 15.65 42.29 4.29
C TYR A 268 14.29 42.18 3.57
N GLU A 269 14.07 42.98 2.52
CA GLU A 269 12.86 42.92 1.69
C GLU A 269 12.71 41.55 0.99
N ILE A 270 13.78 41.05 0.39
CA ILE A 270 13.81 39.74 -0.28
C ILE A 270 13.47 38.61 0.69
N VAL A 271 14.14 38.57 1.85
CA VAL A 271 13.93 37.54 2.88
C VAL A 271 12.51 37.60 3.44
N THR A 272 12.00 38.80 3.74
CA THR A 272 10.63 38.99 4.24
C THR A 272 9.62 38.43 3.25
N LYS A 273 9.73 38.78 1.96
CA LYS A 273 8.86 38.27 0.89
C LYS A 273 8.94 36.75 0.72
N GLN A 274 10.15 36.16 0.82
CA GLN A 274 10.33 34.71 0.78
C GLN A 274 9.63 34.00 1.95
N ILE A 275 9.78 34.54 3.16
CA ILE A 275 9.15 34.03 4.38
C ILE A 275 7.62 34.13 4.31
N GLU A 276 7.09 35.26 3.86
CA GLU A 276 5.64 35.44 3.66
C GLU A 276 5.06 34.46 2.64
N ASN A 277 5.74 34.24 1.50
CA ASN A 277 5.33 33.26 0.51
C ASN A 277 5.32 31.83 1.08
N LYS A 278 6.39 31.43 1.77
CA LYS A 278 6.50 30.12 2.42
C LYS A 278 5.46 29.94 3.53
N LEU A 279 5.16 30.97 4.33
CA LEU A 279 4.08 30.96 5.33
C LEU A 279 2.70 30.83 4.67
N ASN A 280 2.46 31.50 3.55
CA ASN A 280 1.20 31.41 2.81
C ASN A 280 0.97 30.02 2.20
N ARG A 281 2.04 29.27 1.89
CA ARG A 281 1.97 27.82 1.61
C ARG A 281 1.61 27.02 2.86
N ILE A 282 2.29 27.23 3.99
CA ILE A 282 2.02 26.50 5.25
C ILE A 282 0.55 26.66 5.70
N LYS A 283 -0.06 27.84 5.52
CA LYS A 283 -1.49 28.08 5.78
C LYS A 283 -2.45 27.18 4.96
N LYS A 284 -1.97 26.53 3.91
CA LYS A 284 -2.71 25.59 3.05
C LYS A 284 -2.30 24.11 3.27
N SER A 285 -1.45 23.83 4.27
CA SER A 285 -0.92 22.50 4.56
C SER A 285 -2.01 21.43 4.71
N PRO A 286 -1.85 20.22 4.14
CA PRO A 286 -2.80 19.12 4.33
C PRO A 286 -2.93 18.70 5.81
N ILE A 287 -1.90 18.91 6.63
CA ILE A 287 -1.88 18.58 8.07
C ILE A 287 -2.97 19.35 8.83
N LEU A 288 -3.36 20.55 8.36
CA LEU A 288 -4.44 21.32 8.98
C LEU A 288 -5.78 20.56 8.97
N LYS A 289 -5.96 19.57 8.07
CA LYS A 289 -7.14 18.69 7.99
C LYS A 289 -7.12 17.52 9.00
N HIS A 290 -6.12 17.41 9.88
CA HIS A 290 -5.99 16.31 10.85
C HIS A 290 -7.29 15.96 11.59
N ASN A 291 -8.05 16.94 12.11
CA ASN A 291 -9.31 16.71 12.81
C ASN A 291 -10.35 15.94 11.98
N TYR A 292 -10.40 16.16 10.66
CA TYR A 292 -11.31 15.43 9.77
C TYR A 292 -10.89 13.96 9.62
N TYR A 293 -9.59 13.71 9.50
CA TYR A 293 -9.03 12.35 9.47
C TYR A 293 -9.21 11.63 10.82
N LEU A 294 -8.88 12.26 11.94
CA LEU A 294 -9.05 11.67 13.28
C LEU A 294 -10.53 11.33 13.57
N ASN A 295 -11.45 12.23 13.23
CA ASN A 295 -12.89 11.95 13.36
C ASN A 295 -13.35 10.80 12.46
N SER A 296 -12.81 10.70 11.24
CA SER A 296 -13.12 9.59 10.32
C SER A 296 -12.56 8.26 10.83
N ILE A 297 -11.32 8.24 11.30
CA ILE A 297 -10.68 7.07 11.90
C ILE A 297 -11.44 6.60 13.15
N ASN A 298 -11.82 7.52 14.05
CA ASN A 298 -12.62 7.19 15.23
C ASN A 298 -13.96 6.54 14.85
N LYS A 299 -14.69 7.09 13.87
CA LYS A 299 -15.95 6.51 13.36
C LYS A 299 -15.77 5.12 12.75
N VAL A 300 -14.65 4.90 12.05
CA VAL A 300 -14.33 3.61 11.42
C VAL A 300 -13.93 2.58 12.49
N ILE A 301 -13.22 2.99 13.55
CA ILE A 301 -12.96 2.16 14.74
C ILE A 301 -14.27 1.81 15.47
N GLU A 302 -15.19 2.76 15.64
CA GLU A 302 -16.51 2.52 16.25
C GLU A 302 -17.37 1.53 15.46
N ILE A 303 -17.27 1.54 14.13
CA ILE A 303 -17.89 0.52 13.27
C ILE A 303 -17.16 -0.81 13.46
N ALA A 304 -15.84 -0.85 13.30
CA ALA A 304 -15.06 -2.10 13.39
C ALA A 304 -15.22 -2.82 14.74
N LYS A 305 -15.43 -2.09 15.84
CA LYS A 305 -15.75 -2.66 17.17
C LYS A 305 -17.08 -3.41 17.24
N LYS A 306 -18.01 -3.17 16.32
CA LYS A 306 -19.35 -3.79 16.28
C LYS A 306 -19.45 -5.02 15.37
N HIS A 307 -18.48 -5.23 14.49
CA HIS A 307 -18.49 -6.32 13.51
C HIS A 307 -17.21 -7.15 13.66
N ASP A 308 -17.35 -8.38 14.14
CA ASP A 308 -16.22 -9.22 14.58
C ASP A 308 -15.13 -9.40 13.53
N GLU A 309 -15.51 -9.53 12.25
CA GLU A 309 -14.60 -9.70 11.12
C GLU A 309 -13.63 -8.52 10.95
N LEU A 310 -14.08 -7.30 11.30
CA LEU A 310 -13.29 -6.08 11.20
C LEU A 310 -12.38 -5.85 12.41
N LYS A 311 -12.43 -6.66 13.46
CA LYS A 311 -11.63 -6.43 14.69
C LYS A 311 -10.13 -6.32 14.41
N ASN A 312 -9.60 -7.13 13.49
CA ASN A 312 -8.17 -7.16 13.15
C ASN A 312 -7.64 -5.83 12.54
N VAL A 313 -8.50 -4.93 12.05
CA VAL A 313 -8.06 -3.63 11.49
C VAL A 313 -8.04 -2.50 12.52
N ILE A 314 -8.69 -2.69 13.69
CA ILE A 314 -8.81 -1.67 14.75
C ILE A 314 -7.43 -1.19 15.19
N ASP A 315 -6.49 -2.10 15.26
CA ASP A 315 -5.14 -1.83 15.72
C ASP A 315 -4.30 -1.05 14.71
N THR A 316 -4.38 -1.40 13.42
CA THR A 316 -3.75 -0.59 12.36
C THR A 316 -4.36 0.82 12.33
N LEU A 317 -5.68 0.95 12.56
CA LEU A 317 -6.36 2.25 12.71
C LEU A 317 -5.87 3.04 13.95
N ASN A 318 -5.66 2.37 15.10
CA ASN A 318 -5.11 2.99 16.32
C ASN A 318 -3.68 3.50 16.12
N PHE A 319 -2.83 2.75 15.39
CA PHE A 319 -1.49 3.18 15.03
C PHE A 319 -1.53 4.47 14.19
N ILE A 320 -2.27 4.43 13.08
CA ILE A 320 -2.41 5.55 12.15
C ILE A 320 -2.97 6.79 12.86
N LYS A 321 -3.96 6.62 13.73
CA LYS A 321 -4.52 7.70 14.56
C LYS A 321 -3.42 8.37 15.39
N SER A 322 -2.70 7.59 16.19
CA SER A 322 -1.66 8.08 17.09
C SER A 322 -0.52 8.75 16.32
N TYR A 323 -0.18 8.24 15.13
CA TYR A 323 0.83 8.85 14.27
C TYR A 323 0.36 10.20 13.70
N ILE A 324 -0.89 10.32 13.24
CA ILE A 324 -1.47 11.61 12.81
C ILE A 324 -1.48 12.64 13.96
N GLU A 325 -1.82 12.22 15.18
CA GLU A 325 -1.78 13.08 16.37
C GLU A 325 -0.35 13.57 16.66
N HIS A 326 0.65 12.70 16.57
CA HIS A 326 2.06 13.05 16.74
C HIS A 326 2.57 14.01 15.65
N ILE A 327 2.25 13.74 14.38
CA ILE A 327 2.62 14.59 13.24
C ILE A 327 2.05 16.00 13.44
N TYR A 328 0.79 16.12 13.85
CA TYR A 328 0.16 17.42 14.11
C TYR A 328 0.79 18.15 15.30
N MET A 329 1.20 17.44 16.36
CA MET A 329 1.93 18.02 17.49
C MET A 329 3.28 18.61 17.04
N LYS A 330 4.07 17.87 16.27
CA LYS A 330 5.36 18.34 15.73
C LYS A 330 5.16 19.50 14.73
N TYR A 331 4.16 19.43 13.85
CA TYR A 331 3.79 20.49 12.92
C TYR A 331 3.45 21.80 13.65
N LYS A 332 2.65 21.73 14.72
CA LYS A 332 2.33 22.90 15.56
C LYS A 332 3.57 23.55 16.14
N TYR A 333 4.54 22.77 16.59
CA TYR A 333 5.81 23.30 17.10
C TYR A 333 6.56 24.07 16.02
N TYR A 334 6.79 23.47 14.85
CA TYR A 334 7.54 24.13 13.78
C TYR A 334 6.80 25.35 13.21
N LEU A 335 5.45 25.33 13.19
CA LEU A 335 4.64 26.50 12.85
C LEU A 335 4.86 27.66 13.84
N ILE A 336 5.00 27.37 15.15
CA ILE A 336 5.35 28.39 16.15
C ILE A 336 6.74 28.97 15.87
N MET A 337 7.73 28.12 15.54
CA MET A 337 9.08 28.56 15.20
C MET A 337 9.12 29.43 13.93
N SER A 338 8.45 29.01 12.85
CA SER A 338 8.33 29.79 11.62
C SER A 338 7.64 31.15 11.83
N ASN A 339 6.57 31.21 12.63
CA ASN A 339 5.94 32.48 12.99
C ASN A 339 6.85 33.34 13.91
N GLY A 340 7.59 32.71 14.82
CA GLY A 340 8.57 33.37 15.68
C GLY A 340 9.69 34.05 14.88
N ALA A 341 10.18 33.40 13.83
CA ALA A 341 11.14 33.99 12.89
C ALA A 341 10.57 35.20 12.13
N GLN A 342 9.29 35.17 11.71
CA GLN A 342 8.63 36.34 11.12
C GLN A 342 8.51 37.50 12.12
N ILE A 343 8.13 37.20 13.37
CA ILE A 343 8.07 38.21 14.45
C ILE A 343 9.46 38.78 14.73
N HIS A 344 10.53 37.98 14.63
CA HIS A 344 11.90 38.43 14.79
C HIS A 344 12.29 39.46 13.71
N LEU A 345 11.93 39.24 12.43
CA LEU A 345 12.14 40.23 11.37
C LEU A 345 11.42 41.56 11.67
N ILE A 346 10.14 41.50 12.02
CA ILE A 346 9.35 42.69 12.38
C ILE A 346 10.02 43.44 13.56
N ARG A 347 10.51 42.71 14.57
CA ARG A 347 11.23 43.28 15.70
C ARG A 347 12.52 43.97 15.26
N ILE A 348 13.34 43.35 14.41
CA ILE A 348 14.57 43.95 13.86
C ILE A 348 14.19 45.28 13.19
N GLU A 349 13.21 45.27 12.29
CA GLU A 349 12.76 46.46 11.57
C GLU A 349 12.25 47.57 12.51
N MET A 350 11.42 47.24 13.50
CA MET A 350 10.92 48.21 14.50
C MET A 350 12.05 48.76 15.38
N GLN A 351 12.97 47.91 15.82
CA GLN A 351 14.12 48.29 16.64
C GLN A 351 14.98 49.32 15.91
N TYR A 352 15.20 49.14 14.60
CA TYR A 352 16.07 50.03 13.82
C TYR A 352 15.35 51.16 13.07
N LYS A 353 14.03 51.10 12.84
CA LYS A 353 13.23 52.26 12.38
C LYS A 353 13.03 53.31 13.47
N LYS A 354 13.07 52.92 14.76
CA LYS A 354 12.94 53.84 15.89
C LYS A 354 14.19 54.71 16.10
N TYR A 355 15.34 54.28 15.57
CA TYR A 355 16.51 55.14 15.39
C TYR A 355 16.34 55.91 14.07
N ASP A 356 15.76 57.10 14.19
CA ASP A 356 15.47 58.03 13.09
C ASP A 356 16.70 58.25 12.20
N ILE A 357 16.66 57.69 10.99
CA ILE A 357 17.80 57.56 10.06
C ILE A 357 18.31 58.95 9.58
N TYR A 358 17.56 60.01 9.86
CA TYR A 358 17.90 61.40 9.55
C TYR A 358 18.41 62.21 10.77
N LYS A 359 18.62 61.58 11.94
CA LYS A 359 19.04 62.29 13.18
C LYS A 359 20.21 61.69 13.95
N THR A 360 20.74 60.53 13.56
CA THR A 360 21.96 59.99 14.17
C THR A 360 22.99 59.65 13.11
N ASP A 361 23.99 60.53 13.02
CA ASP A 361 25.22 60.50 12.21
C ASP A 361 26.19 59.36 12.63
N ASN A 362 25.64 58.21 13.04
CA ASN A 362 26.30 57.17 13.82
C ASN A 362 25.83 55.76 13.44
N SER A 363 25.66 55.50 12.15
CA SER A 363 25.55 54.16 11.56
C SER A 363 26.88 53.41 11.72
N SER A 364 27.26 53.00 12.93
CA SER A 364 28.53 52.29 13.12
C SER A 364 28.54 50.94 12.39
N LYS A 365 29.70 50.55 11.81
CA LYS A 365 29.91 49.26 11.11
C LYS A 365 29.32 48.08 11.91
N ASN A 366 29.56 48.07 13.21
CA ASN A 366 29.13 47.02 14.13
C ASN A 366 27.61 46.89 14.21
N ILE A 367 26.85 48.00 14.24
CA ILE A 367 25.37 47.96 14.28
C ILE A 367 24.83 47.29 13.01
N ILE A 368 25.43 47.56 11.85
CA ILE A 368 24.95 46.99 10.58
C ILE A 368 25.34 45.52 10.44
N ILE A 369 26.53 45.13 10.93
CA ILE A 369 26.89 43.71 11.05
C ILE A 369 25.87 42.99 11.94
N THR A 370 25.52 43.55 13.10
CA THR A 370 24.48 42.99 13.98
C THR A 370 23.16 42.82 13.23
N LYS A 371 22.68 43.82 12.49
CA LYS A 371 21.47 43.71 11.65
C LYS A 371 21.53 42.52 10.67
N ILE A 372 22.67 42.35 9.97
CA ILE A 372 22.87 41.28 8.98
C ILE A 372 22.87 39.90 9.68
N GLN A 373 23.51 39.78 10.84
CA GLN A 373 23.51 38.57 11.67
C GLN A 373 22.14 38.25 12.28
N GLU A 374 21.37 39.26 12.71
CA GLU A 374 20.00 39.09 13.21
C GLU A 374 19.07 38.60 12.08
N LEU A 375 19.18 39.18 10.87
CA LEU A 375 18.49 38.74 9.66
C LEU A 375 18.85 37.28 9.27
N ALA A 376 20.15 36.95 9.31
CA ALA A 376 20.63 35.59 9.03
C ALA A 376 20.08 34.57 10.04
N ASN A 377 20.00 34.94 11.33
CA ASN A 377 19.42 34.09 12.38
C ASN A 377 17.91 33.84 12.15
N ALA A 378 17.15 34.89 11.84
CA ALA A 378 15.72 34.76 11.53
C ALA A 378 15.49 33.89 10.28
N TYR A 379 16.29 34.09 9.23
CA TYR A 379 16.26 33.26 8.02
C TYR A 379 16.56 31.79 8.32
N ALA A 380 17.57 31.51 9.15
CA ALA A 380 17.95 30.15 9.52
C ALA A 380 16.88 29.43 10.36
N ASP A 381 16.35 30.09 11.40
CA ASP A 381 15.24 29.55 12.20
C ASP A 381 14.02 29.22 11.32
N PHE A 382 13.72 30.10 10.36
CA PHE A 382 12.61 29.90 9.45
C PHE A 382 12.80 28.67 8.54
N ASN A 383 13.94 28.55 7.86
CA ASN A 383 14.11 27.51 6.84
C ASN A 383 14.18 26.10 7.44
N VAL A 384 14.89 25.90 8.56
CA VAL A 384 14.90 24.59 9.26
C VAL A 384 13.50 24.18 9.70
N SER A 385 12.72 25.13 10.24
CA SER A 385 11.33 24.90 10.63
C SER A 385 10.42 24.60 9.44
N TYR A 386 10.63 25.30 8.32
CA TYR A 386 9.90 25.10 7.07
C TYR A 386 10.20 23.72 6.46
N GLU A 387 11.47 23.33 6.34
CA GLU A 387 11.92 22.03 5.85
C GLU A 387 11.32 20.88 6.70
N SER A 388 11.30 21.05 8.02
CA SER A 388 10.69 20.09 8.93
C SER A 388 9.17 19.98 8.77
N ILE A 389 8.49 21.05 8.32
CA ILE A 389 7.08 21.00 7.93
C ILE A 389 6.89 20.25 6.61
N ILE A 390 7.80 20.39 5.62
CA ILE A 390 7.76 19.61 4.37
C ILE A 390 7.90 18.11 4.65
N ASP A 391 8.87 17.71 5.48
CA ASP A 391 9.07 16.32 5.88
C ASP A 391 7.83 15.75 6.59
N LEU A 392 7.24 16.51 7.52
CA LEU A 392 6.00 16.13 8.20
C LEU A 392 4.81 16.00 7.24
N GLU A 393 4.72 16.81 6.19
CA GLU A 393 3.68 16.69 5.16
C GLU A 393 3.82 15.41 4.33
N ASN A 394 5.06 15.00 4.01
CA ASN A 394 5.33 13.75 3.32
C ASN A 394 4.89 12.54 4.19
N VAL A 395 5.27 12.54 5.47
CA VAL A 395 4.85 11.51 6.44
C VAL A 395 3.32 11.52 6.65
N TYR A 396 2.71 12.70 6.71
CA TYR A 396 1.25 12.85 6.83
C TYR A 396 0.52 12.25 5.64
N ASN A 397 0.93 12.61 4.42
CA ASN A 397 0.29 12.12 3.19
C ASN A 397 0.37 10.59 3.11
N ASN A 398 1.57 10.02 3.34
CA ASN A 398 1.79 8.58 3.46
C ASN A 398 0.85 7.92 4.50
N THR A 399 0.79 8.48 5.71
CA THR A 399 -0.07 7.96 6.80
C THR A 399 -1.57 8.06 6.46
N THR A 400 -2.01 9.12 5.80
CA THR A 400 -3.40 9.24 5.34
C THR A 400 -3.73 8.31 4.17
N GLN A 401 -2.75 7.97 3.33
CA GLN A 401 -2.94 6.97 2.28
C GLN A 401 -3.07 5.56 2.87
N ALA A 402 -2.31 5.23 3.93
CA ALA A 402 -2.49 3.98 4.66
C ALA A 402 -3.92 3.85 5.24
N PHE A 403 -4.51 4.95 5.75
CA PHE A 403 -5.92 4.95 6.15
C PHE A 403 -6.86 4.64 4.97
N ASN A 404 -6.67 5.28 3.82
CA ASN A 404 -7.46 4.99 2.61
C ASN A 404 -7.31 3.52 2.16
N ASN A 405 -6.12 2.93 2.32
CA ASN A 405 -5.87 1.53 2.02
C ASN A 405 -6.66 0.58 2.95
N ILE A 406 -6.74 0.87 4.27
CA ILE A 406 -7.63 0.12 5.19
C ILE A 406 -9.08 0.15 4.69
N ILE A 407 -9.54 1.33 4.32
CA ILE A 407 -10.91 1.57 3.86
C ILE A 407 -11.20 0.79 2.57
N ASN A 408 -10.25 0.72 1.65
CA ASN A 408 -10.36 -0.11 0.43
C ASN A 408 -10.24 -1.63 0.71
N PHE A 409 -9.57 -2.04 1.79
CA PHE A 409 -9.41 -3.44 2.18
C PHE A 409 -10.63 -4.00 2.93
N MET A 410 -11.33 -3.18 3.72
CA MET A 410 -12.54 -3.59 4.47
C MET A 410 -13.58 -4.35 3.63
N PRO A 411 -13.94 -3.94 2.39
CA PRO A 411 -14.80 -4.71 1.48
C PRO A 411 -14.43 -6.19 1.33
N HIS A 412 -13.14 -6.53 1.27
CA HIS A 412 -12.68 -7.91 1.09
C HIS A 412 -12.92 -8.75 2.34
N ILE A 413 -12.66 -8.18 3.53
CA ILE A 413 -12.94 -8.81 4.82
C ILE A 413 -14.45 -9.08 4.96
N LEU A 414 -15.29 -8.12 4.56
CA LEU A 414 -16.74 -8.17 4.77
C LEU A 414 -17.45 -9.27 3.98
N ILE A 415 -16.87 -9.83 2.92
CA ILE A 415 -17.53 -10.81 2.03
C ILE A 415 -16.89 -12.20 2.03
N GLY A 416 -15.78 -12.38 2.75
CA GLY A 416 -14.93 -13.52 2.50
C GLY A 416 -13.78 -13.67 3.48
N LYS A 417 -13.21 -14.88 3.50
CA LYS A 417 -11.92 -15.12 4.13
C LYS A 417 -10.82 -14.65 3.17
N VAL A 418 -9.96 -13.76 3.64
CA VAL A 418 -8.74 -13.37 2.90
C VAL A 418 -7.68 -14.46 3.10
N ASP A 419 -7.13 -14.96 1.99
CA ASP A 419 -5.92 -15.79 1.99
C ASP A 419 -4.69 -14.92 1.73
N ALA A 420 -3.84 -14.86 2.76
CA ALA A 420 -2.56 -14.17 2.79
C ALA A 420 -1.62 -14.59 1.65
N CYS A 421 -1.45 -15.90 1.51
CA CYS A 421 -0.37 -16.49 0.71
C CYS A 421 -0.60 -16.28 -0.78
N THR A 422 -1.86 -16.18 -1.20
CA THR A 422 -2.23 -16.00 -2.60
C THR A 422 -2.82 -14.60 -2.89
N ASN A 423 -3.05 -13.77 -1.87
CA ASN A 423 -3.66 -12.44 -1.98
C ASN A 423 -5.07 -12.44 -2.61
N HIS A 424 -5.87 -13.47 -2.30
CA HIS A 424 -7.22 -13.67 -2.82
C HIS A 424 -8.27 -13.76 -1.72
N VAL A 425 -9.52 -13.51 -2.10
CA VAL A 425 -10.68 -13.84 -1.25
C VAL A 425 -11.10 -15.30 -1.50
N VAL A 426 -10.67 -16.23 -0.65
CA VAL A 426 -10.88 -17.69 -0.83
C VAL A 426 -12.30 -18.13 -0.48
N PRO A 427 -12.84 -19.19 -1.12
CA PRO A 427 -14.13 -19.78 -0.76
C PRO A 427 -14.23 -20.04 0.74
N ASN A 428 -15.38 -19.72 1.34
CA ASN A 428 -15.61 -19.98 2.76
C ASN A 428 -16.74 -21.00 2.90
N ASP A 429 -16.39 -22.16 3.44
CA ASP A 429 -17.29 -23.31 3.62
C ASP A 429 -18.48 -23.01 4.56
N GLU A 430 -18.46 -21.88 5.29
CA GLU A 430 -19.62 -21.36 6.04
C GLU A 430 -20.79 -20.98 5.14
N TYR A 431 -20.54 -20.41 3.95
CA TYR A 431 -21.57 -19.88 3.03
C TYR A 431 -21.52 -20.44 1.60
N ASP A 432 -20.42 -21.05 1.17
CA ASP A 432 -20.27 -21.60 -0.18
C ASP A 432 -20.56 -23.11 -0.24
N PHE A 433 -21.54 -23.52 -1.05
CA PHE A 433 -21.86 -24.94 -1.29
C PHE A 433 -21.00 -25.54 -2.42
N LYS A 434 -20.42 -26.72 -2.18
CA LYS A 434 -19.52 -27.40 -3.14
C LYS A 434 -20.29 -28.30 -4.11
N ILE A 435 -20.91 -27.70 -5.12
CA ILE A 435 -21.74 -28.38 -6.16
C ILE A 435 -21.02 -29.52 -6.90
N THR A 436 -19.69 -29.50 -6.94
CA THR A 436 -18.85 -30.57 -7.51
C THR A 436 -19.00 -31.92 -6.78
N LYS A 437 -19.37 -31.93 -5.50
CA LYS A 437 -19.60 -33.18 -4.73
C LYS A 437 -20.81 -33.98 -5.27
N PRO A 438 -22.04 -33.42 -5.35
CA PRO A 438 -23.18 -34.10 -5.99
C PRO A 438 -22.87 -34.61 -7.41
N ILE A 439 -22.23 -33.79 -8.25
CA ILE A 439 -21.88 -34.17 -9.63
C ILE A 439 -20.94 -35.39 -9.64
N SER A 440 -19.93 -35.42 -8.75
CA SER A 440 -19.03 -36.58 -8.63
C SER A 440 -19.76 -37.85 -8.18
N ILE A 441 -20.81 -37.75 -7.36
CA ILE A 441 -21.64 -38.89 -6.94
C ILE A 441 -22.43 -39.44 -8.13
N LEU A 442 -23.07 -38.59 -8.94
CA LEU A 442 -23.80 -39.03 -10.13
C LEU A 442 -22.90 -39.79 -11.10
N ASN A 443 -21.73 -39.24 -11.45
CA ASN A 443 -20.81 -39.88 -12.38
C ASN A 443 -20.40 -41.28 -11.90
N LYS A 444 -20.02 -41.41 -10.61
CA LYS A 444 -19.69 -42.71 -9.99
C LYS A 444 -20.86 -43.70 -9.98
N LEU A 445 -22.10 -43.22 -9.91
CA LEU A 445 -23.28 -44.07 -9.95
C LEU A 445 -23.68 -44.46 -11.38
N GLU A 446 -23.40 -43.62 -12.38
CA GLU A 446 -23.49 -44.00 -13.78
C GLU A 446 -22.47 -45.11 -14.12
N ASP A 447 -21.25 -45.06 -13.57
CA ASP A 447 -20.26 -46.16 -13.66
C ASP A 447 -20.73 -47.45 -12.97
N ILE A 448 -21.23 -47.36 -11.73
CA ILE A 448 -21.73 -48.53 -10.98
C ILE A 448 -22.98 -49.13 -11.65
N PHE A 449 -23.82 -48.30 -12.26
CA PHE A 449 -24.95 -48.74 -13.06
C PHE A 449 -24.46 -49.49 -14.32
N PHE A 450 -23.47 -48.94 -15.04
CA PHE A 450 -22.87 -49.61 -16.19
C PHE A 450 -22.27 -50.98 -15.80
N GLN A 451 -21.55 -51.07 -14.69
CA GLN A 451 -20.96 -52.33 -14.20
C GLN A 451 -22.02 -53.36 -13.82
N ALA A 452 -23.16 -52.94 -13.25
CA ALA A 452 -24.22 -53.85 -12.84
C ALA A 452 -25.08 -54.34 -14.02
N PHE A 453 -25.44 -53.45 -14.96
CA PHE A 453 -26.41 -53.72 -16.03
C PHE A 453 -25.79 -53.90 -17.43
N GLY A 454 -24.52 -53.54 -17.63
CA GLY A 454 -23.78 -53.72 -18.89
C GLY A 454 -24.02 -52.66 -19.97
N PHE A 455 -24.66 -51.53 -19.64
CA PHE A 455 -24.89 -50.41 -20.56
C PHE A 455 -24.99 -49.05 -19.83
N ASN A 456 -24.71 -47.97 -20.55
CA ASN A 456 -24.67 -46.62 -20.01
C ASN A 456 -26.07 -46.11 -19.63
N PHE A 457 -26.23 -45.50 -18.44
CA PHE A 457 -27.54 -44.99 -17.99
C PHE A 457 -28.11 -43.90 -18.93
N SER A 458 -29.39 -44.01 -19.26
CA SER A 458 -30.14 -43.00 -20.01
C SER A 458 -31.45 -42.65 -19.32
N ALA A 459 -31.71 -41.34 -19.17
CA ALA A 459 -32.97 -40.84 -18.64
C ALA A 459 -34.20 -41.22 -19.50
N LYS A 460 -33.99 -41.68 -20.74
CA LYS A 460 -35.06 -42.16 -21.65
C LYS A 460 -35.53 -43.58 -21.36
N TYR A 461 -34.76 -44.42 -20.66
CA TYR A 461 -35.15 -45.82 -20.42
C TYR A 461 -36.43 -45.94 -19.59
N ASN A 462 -37.26 -46.92 -19.92
CA ASN A 462 -38.40 -47.33 -19.10
C ASN A 462 -38.17 -48.77 -18.61
N ASN A 463 -38.86 -49.17 -17.55
CA ASN A 463 -38.75 -50.51 -16.98
C ASN A 463 -39.08 -51.63 -18.00
N LYS A 464 -40.04 -51.39 -18.89
CA LYS A 464 -40.40 -52.31 -20.00
C LYS A 464 -39.27 -52.60 -21.00
N THR A 465 -38.18 -51.81 -21.00
CA THR A 465 -37.05 -52.04 -21.93
C THR A 465 -36.11 -53.16 -21.44
N LEU A 466 -36.29 -53.69 -20.23
CA LEU A 466 -35.36 -54.62 -19.57
C LEU A 466 -36.09 -55.76 -18.83
N GLU A 467 -37.38 -55.93 -19.09
CA GLU A 467 -38.29 -56.77 -18.33
C GLU A 467 -38.15 -58.26 -18.71
N ILE A 468 -37.57 -59.06 -17.81
CA ILE A 468 -37.39 -60.53 -17.94
C ILE A 468 -38.55 -61.30 -17.27
N SER A 469 -38.56 -62.63 -17.36
CA SER A 469 -39.55 -63.50 -16.71
C SER A 469 -39.53 -63.46 -15.17
N ASN A 470 -38.47 -62.93 -14.55
CA ASN A 470 -38.35 -62.81 -13.09
C ASN A 470 -38.88 -61.44 -12.58
N THR A 471 -40.04 -61.46 -11.94
CA THR A 471 -40.71 -60.28 -11.39
C THR A 471 -39.89 -59.53 -10.33
N GLU A 472 -39.12 -60.24 -9.49
CA GLU A 472 -38.34 -59.62 -8.42
C GLU A 472 -37.11 -58.88 -8.98
N ILE A 473 -36.46 -59.45 -10.00
CA ILE A 473 -35.39 -58.77 -10.73
C ILE A 473 -35.95 -57.53 -11.44
N ASN A 474 -37.10 -57.64 -12.12
CA ASN A 474 -37.74 -56.50 -12.80
C ASN A 474 -38.03 -55.32 -11.87
N VAL A 475 -38.47 -55.60 -10.63
CA VAL A 475 -38.64 -54.57 -9.59
C VAL A 475 -37.32 -53.88 -9.28
N ILE A 476 -36.22 -54.63 -9.10
CA ILE A 476 -34.88 -54.06 -8.86
C ILE A 476 -34.45 -53.17 -10.04
N ILE A 477 -34.65 -53.60 -11.30
CA ILE A 477 -34.31 -52.77 -12.48
C ILE A 477 -35.15 -51.47 -12.48
N SER A 478 -36.46 -51.62 -12.29
CA SER A 478 -37.41 -50.50 -12.31
C SER A 478 -37.07 -49.46 -11.23
N ASP A 479 -36.80 -49.90 -10.01
CA ASP A 479 -36.43 -49.03 -8.89
C ASP A 479 -35.05 -48.41 -9.08
N THR A 480 -34.08 -49.13 -9.66
CA THR A 480 -32.76 -48.54 -9.96
C THR A 480 -32.88 -47.42 -10.99
N ILE A 481 -33.59 -47.66 -12.09
CA ILE A 481 -33.82 -46.65 -13.13
C ILE A 481 -34.59 -45.44 -12.57
N LYS A 482 -35.58 -45.68 -11.71
CA LYS A 482 -36.32 -44.62 -11.03
C LYS A 482 -35.40 -43.76 -10.16
N HIS A 483 -34.64 -44.36 -9.25
CA HIS A 483 -33.75 -43.62 -8.35
C HIS A 483 -32.62 -42.89 -9.11
N MET A 484 -32.08 -43.47 -10.20
CA MET A 484 -31.10 -42.79 -11.07
C MET A 484 -31.69 -41.55 -11.76
N LYS A 485 -32.95 -41.61 -12.22
CA LYS A 485 -33.64 -40.42 -12.77
C LYS A 485 -33.90 -39.37 -11.69
N GLU A 486 -34.34 -39.78 -10.51
CA GLU A 486 -34.55 -38.88 -9.37
C GLU A 486 -33.26 -38.17 -8.99
N LEU A 487 -32.13 -38.89 -8.91
CA LEU A 487 -30.81 -38.33 -8.65
C LEU A 487 -30.37 -37.32 -9.72
N LYS A 488 -30.50 -37.68 -11.01
CA LYS A 488 -30.09 -36.81 -12.12
C LYS A 488 -30.91 -35.52 -12.20
N ASN A 489 -32.22 -35.61 -11.92
CA ASN A 489 -33.10 -34.45 -11.82
C ASN A 489 -32.75 -33.58 -10.60
N LEU A 490 -32.51 -34.19 -9.44
CA LEU A 490 -32.16 -33.50 -8.20
C LEU A 490 -30.85 -32.72 -8.34
N ILE A 491 -29.82 -33.31 -8.95
CA ILE A 491 -28.53 -32.61 -9.18
C ILE A 491 -28.69 -31.46 -10.16
N LYS A 492 -29.50 -31.62 -11.21
CA LYS A 492 -29.83 -30.50 -12.11
C LYS A 492 -30.54 -29.35 -11.37
N GLU A 493 -31.49 -29.67 -10.49
CA GLU A 493 -32.16 -28.67 -9.65
C GLU A 493 -31.16 -27.95 -8.72
N MET A 494 -30.24 -28.70 -8.09
CA MET A 494 -29.17 -28.15 -7.26
C MET A 494 -28.23 -27.22 -8.05
N GLU A 495 -27.89 -27.56 -9.30
CA GLU A 495 -27.13 -26.66 -10.18
C GLU A 495 -27.90 -25.39 -10.52
N GLU A 496 -29.20 -25.49 -10.83
CA GLU A 496 -30.04 -24.33 -11.16
C GLU A 496 -30.22 -23.40 -9.94
N ILE A 497 -30.31 -23.95 -8.72
CA ILE A 497 -30.30 -23.19 -7.47
C ILE A 497 -28.95 -22.50 -7.26
N HIS A 498 -27.84 -23.24 -7.37
CA HIS A 498 -26.49 -22.72 -7.20
C HIS A 498 -26.13 -21.60 -8.19
N LYS A 499 -26.66 -21.65 -9.42
CA LYS A 499 -26.44 -20.62 -10.47
C LYS A 499 -27.25 -19.33 -10.28
N LYS A 500 -28.31 -19.33 -9.45
CA LYS A 500 -29.19 -18.15 -9.24
C LYS A 500 -28.68 -17.15 -8.21
N ASP A 501 -27.75 -17.55 -7.34
CA ASP A 501 -27.15 -16.64 -6.36
C ASP A 501 -26.28 -15.57 -7.03
N ASN A 502 -26.33 -14.35 -6.50
CA ASN A 502 -25.35 -13.31 -6.84
C ASN A 502 -23.92 -13.78 -6.56
N THR A 503 -23.05 -13.67 -7.57
CA THR A 503 -21.65 -14.07 -7.47
C THR A 503 -20.91 -13.21 -6.44
N ARG A 504 -19.89 -13.77 -5.80
CA ARG A 504 -19.06 -13.04 -4.84
C ARG A 504 -18.45 -11.77 -5.46
N GLN A 505 -18.00 -11.85 -6.71
CA GLN A 505 -17.47 -10.71 -7.46
C GLN A 505 -18.49 -9.57 -7.62
N HIS A 506 -19.79 -9.89 -7.79
CA HIS A 506 -20.83 -8.88 -7.91
C HIS A 506 -21.03 -8.10 -6.61
N ILE A 507 -21.15 -8.81 -5.47
CA ILE A 507 -21.29 -8.15 -4.17
C ILE A 507 -20.01 -7.38 -3.78
N GLU A 508 -18.83 -7.93 -4.09
CA GLU A 508 -17.55 -7.24 -3.88
C GLU A 508 -17.51 -5.90 -4.62
N ASN A 509 -17.84 -5.89 -5.90
CA ASN A 509 -17.86 -4.67 -6.71
C ASN A 509 -18.87 -3.64 -6.18
N THR A 510 -20.05 -4.08 -5.74
CA THR A 510 -21.06 -3.21 -5.10
C THR A 510 -20.50 -2.56 -3.82
N ILE A 511 -19.89 -3.35 -2.95
CA ILE A 511 -19.33 -2.88 -1.67
C ILE A 511 -18.08 -2.00 -1.89
N LYS A 512 -17.20 -2.38 -2.82
CA LYS A 512 -16.06 -1.57 -3.28
C LYS A 512 -16.53 -0.20 -3.80
N GLN A 513 -17.55 -0.16 -4.65
CA GLN A 513 -18.09 1.11 -5.17
C GLN A 513 -18.69 2.00 -4.08
N LEU A 514 -19.33 1.40 -3.06
CA LEU A 514 -19.80 2.15 -1.90
C LEU A 514 -18.67 2.82 -1.12
N VAL A 515 -17.43 2.30 -1.16
CA VAL A 515 -16.35 2.69 -0.24
C VAL A 515 -15.18 3.43 -0.91
N ILE A 516 -14.81 3.09 -2.15
CA ILE A 516 -13.60 3.59 -2.85
C ILE A 516 -13.65 5.08 -3.25
N ARG A 517 -14.85 5.69 -3.36
CA ARG A 517 -15.02 7.08 -3.85
C ARG A 517 -15.63 8.03 -2.81
N VAL A 518 -15.45 7.72 -1.53
CA VAL A 518 -16.16 8.39 -0.44
C VAL A 518 -15.34 9.50 0.19
N ASN A 519 -15.91 10.70 0.26
CA ASN A 519 -15.35 11.79 1.06
C ASN A 519 -15.39 11.41 2.55
N LEU A 520 -14.35 11.74 3.32
CA LEU A 520 -14.22 11.51 4.77
C LEU A 520 -15.51 11.76 5.58
N TYR A 521 -16.31 12.78 5.23
CA TYR A 521 -17.61 13.06 5.90
C TYR A 521 -18.67 11.95 5.71
N GLN A 522 -18.66 11.27 4.57
CA GLN A 522 -19.62 10.25 4.18
C GLN A 522 -19.17 8.82 4.57
N ILE A 523 -17.91 8.65 4.98
CA ILE A 523 -17.26 7.35 5.17
C ILE A 523 -18.03 6.40 6.09
N GLN A 524 -18.57 6.95 7.18
CA GLN A 524 -19.39 6.21 8.15
C GLN A 524 -20.66 5.65 7.50
N ASN A 525 -21.45 6.51 6.84
CA ASN A 525 -22.73 6.12 6.24
C ASN A 525 -22.55 5.10 5.12
N GLN A 526 -21.49 5.25 4.32
CA GLN A 526 -21.23 4.33 3.22
C GLN A 526 -20.62 3.01 3.68
N LEU A 527 -19.75 3.01 4.70
CA LEU A 527 -19.26 1.78 5.32
C LEU A 527 -20.40 1.00 6.00
N THR A 528 -21.33 1.67 6.69
CA THR A 528 -22.54 1.03 7.22
C THR A 528 -23.40 0.41 6.12
N LYS A 529 -23.58 1.07 4.96
CA LYS A 529 -24.28 0.46 3.83
C LYS A 529 -23.55 -0.75 3.26
N ALA A 530 -22.23 -0.64 3.09
CA ALA A 530 -21.36 -1.72 2.62
C ALA A 530 -21.47 -2.96 3.51
N ILE A 531 -21.48 -2.78 4.83
CA ILE A 531 -21.73 -3.84 5.82
C ILE A 531 -23.13 -4.43 5.66
N ASN A 532 -24.17 -3.61 5.59
CA ASN A 532 -25.55 -4.08 5.43
C ASN A 532 -25.75 -4.91 4.14
N GLU A 533 -25.12 -4.53 3.03
CA GLU A 533 -25.16 -5.34 1.80
C GLU A 533 -24.38 -6.65 1.92
N ALA A 534 -23.26 -6.66 2.63
CA ALA A 534 -22.52 -7.88 2.94
C ALA A 534 -23.33 -8.86 3.81
N GLU A 535 -23.98 -8.37 4.86
CA GLU A 535 -24.82 -9.15 5.77
C GLU A 535 -26.04 -9.75 5.05
N LYS A 536 -26.70 -8.97 4.17
CA LYS A 536 -27.78 -9.48 3.30
C LYS A 536 -27.30 -10.59 2.38
N TRP A 537 -26.16 -10.39 1.70
CA TRP A 537 -25.61 -11.38 0.78
C TRP A 537 -25.22 -12.67 1.50
N LYS A 538 -24.56 -12.59 2.66
CA LYS A 538 -24.26 -13.75 3.51
C LYS A 538 -25.52 -14.48 3.96
N SER A 539 -26.53 -13.75 4.41
CA SER A 539 -27.82 -14.33 4.84
C SER A 539 -28.50 -15.09 3.70
N SER A 540 -28.49 -14.51 2.48
CA SER A 540 -28.98 -15.18 1.27
C SER A 540 -28.17 -16.44 0.96
N LYS A 541 -26.83 -16.37 1.04
CA LYS A 541 -25.94 -17.51 0.79
C LYS A 541 -26.14 -18.65 1.78
N ILE A 542 -26.28 -18.36 3.08
CA ILE A 542 -26.56 -19.34 4.13
C ILE A 542 -27.91 -20.02 3.87
N ALA A 543 -28.94 -19.26 3.47
CA ALA A 543 -30.24 -19.83 3.11
C ALA A 543 -30.16 -20.75 1.87
N THR A 544 -29.51 -20.32 0.79
CA THR A 544 -29.29 -21.14 -0.41
C THR A 544 -28.47 -22.41 -0.07
N LYS A 545 -27.41 -22.26 0.74
CA LYS A 545 -26.59 -23.39 1.20
C LYS A 545 -27.41 -24.40 2.01
N ALA A 546 -28.28 -23.97 2.93
CA ALA A 546 -29.12 -24.87 3.70
C ALA A 546 -30.06 -25.72 2.81
N ILE A 547 -30.64 -25.11 1.77
CA ILE A 547 -31.46 -25.83 0.77
C ILE A 547 -30.61 -26.85 -0.01
N LEU A 548 -29.38 -26.48 -0.38
CA LEU A 548 -28.46 -27.37 -1.10
C LEU A 548 -27.92 -28.51 -0.21
N ASP A 549 -27.67 -28.28 1.07
CA ASP A 549 -27.26 -29.30 2.04
C ASP A 549 -28.39 -30.32 2.29
N ASP A 550 -29.65 -29.89 2.40
CA ASP A 550 -30.81 -30.79 2.53
C ASP A 550 -30.99 -31.68 1.27
N LYS A 551 -30.90 -31.07 0.08
CA LYS A 551 -30.87 -31.81 -1.18
C LYS A 551 -29.66 -32.75 -1.27
N TYR A 552 -28.52 -32.37 -0.73
CA TYR A 552 -27.33 -33.23 -0.69
C TYR A 552 -27.52 -34.45 0.23
N ASN A 553 -28.24 -34.32 1.35
CA ASN A 553 -28.63 -35.48 2.16
C ASN A 553 -29.53 -36.45 1.37
N THR A 554 -30.42 -35.92 0.53
CA THR A 554 -31.22 -36.74 -0.40
C THR A 554 -30.36 -37.41 -1.47
N VAL A 555 -29.33 -36.73 -2.01
CA VAL A 555 -28.32 -37.34 -2.91
C VAL A 555 -27.60 -38.51 -2.24
N LEU A 556 -27.15 -38.38 -0.99
CA LEU A 556 -26.48 -39.45 -0.24
C LEU A 556 -27.42 -40.65 0.05
N SER A 557 -28.70 -40.37 0.31
CA SER A 557 -29.73 -41.42 0.45
C SER A 557 -29.95 -42.18 -0.86
N LEU A 558 -30.04 -41.48 -1.99
CA LEU A 558 -30.16 -42.08 -3.32
C LEU A 558 -28.90 -42.87 -3.70
N GLU A 559 -27.71 -42.35 -3.42
CA GLU A 559 -26.43 -43.05 -3.63
C GLU A 559 -26.41 -44.42 -2.94
N THR A 560 -26.84 -44.47 -1.69
CA THR A 560 -26.91 -45.71 -0.91
C THR A 560 -27.92 -46.69 -1.53
N LYS A 561 -29.14 -46.23 -1.83
CA LYS A 561 -30.21 -47.06 -2.44
C LYS A 561 -29.80 -47.63 -3.80
N ILE A 562 -29.17 -46.81 -4.65
CA ILE A 562 -28.76 -47.21 -6.00
C ILE A 562 -27.64 -48.27 -5.91
N LYS A 563 -26.63 -48.07 -5.05
CA LYS A 563 -25.57 -49.08 -4.84
C LYS A 563 -26.12 -50.41 -4.34
N ASP A 564 -27.04 -50.38 -3.37
CA ASP A 564 -27.70 -51.58 -2.85
C ASP A 564 -28.53 -52.30 -3.92
N LEU A 565 -29.26 -51.57 -4.76
CA LEU A 565 -30.06 -52.15 -5.84
C LEU A 565 -29.17 -52.73 -6.95
N CYS A 566 -28.13 -52.01 -7.39
CA CYS A 566 -27.13 -52.52 -8.33
C CYS A 566 -26.47 -53.81 -7.81
N LYS A 567 -26.06 -53.84 -6.53
CA LYS A 567 -25.50 -55.04 -5.92
C LYS A 567 -26.52 -56.19 -5.88
N LYS A 568 -27.75 -55.95 -5.42
CA LYS A 568 -28.82 -56.96 -5.40
C LYS A 568 -29.15 -57.50 -6.80
N PHE A 569 -29.06 -56.65 -7.83
CA PHE A 569 -29.20 -57.05 -9.22
C PHE A 569 -28.08 -58.02 -9.62
N THR A 570 -26.81 -57.62 -9.45
CA THR A 570 -25.64 -58.46 -9.77
C THR A 570 -25.65 -59.78 -9.00
N ASP A 571 -25.91 -59.76 -7.69
CA ASP A 571 -25.95 -60.94 -6.82
C ASP A 571 -27.06 -61.92 -7.25
N LYS A 572 -28.22 -61.43 -7.72
CA LYS A 572 -29.31 -62.30 -8.18
C LYS A 572 -29.14 -62.76 -9.62
N LEU A 573 -28.67 -61.90 -10.52
CA LEU A 573 -28.49 -62.25 -11.93
C LEU A 573 -27.41 -63.32 -12.08
N ASN A 574 -26.26 -63.16 -11.42
CA ASN A 574 -25.13 -64.10 -11.47
C ASN A 574 -25.45 -65.48 -10.88
N ASN A 575 -26.38 -65.56 -9.92
CA ASN A 575 -26.80 -66.80 -9.27
C ASN A 575 -28.07 -67.44 -9.90
N SER A 576 -28.43 -67.08 -11.14
CA SER A 576 -29.71 -67.49 -11.73
C SER A 576 -29.67 -67.88 -13.20
N GLN A 577 -30.66 -68.67 -13.61
CA GLN A 577 -30.92 -69.00 -15.02
C GLN A 577 -31.26 -67.79 -15.90
N TYR A 578 -31.58 -66.63 -15.30
CA TYR A 578 -32.09 -65.45 -15.99
C TYR A 578 -31.01 -64.60 -16.67
N MET A 579 -29.71 -64.85 -16.40
CA MET A 579 -28.60 -64.13 -17.05
C MET A 579 -28.63 -64.24 -18.58
N LYS A 580 -29.04 -65.40 -19.13
CA LYS A 580 -29.16 -65.57 -20.59
C LYS A 580 -30.32 -64.74 -21.15
N GLU A 581 -31.50 -64.86 -20.54
CA GLU A 581 -32.70 -64.12 -20.93
C GLU A 581 -32.45 -62.60 -20.91
N TYR A 582 -31.77 -62.11 -19.87
CA TYR A 582 -31.40 -60.71 -19.74
C TYR A 582 -30.51 -60.22 -20.89
N LYS A 583 -29.48 -60.99 -21.27
CA LYS A 583 -28.62 -60.67 -22.43
C LYS A 583 -29.39 -60.69 -23.74
N ASP A 584 -30.27 -61.66 -23.94
CA ASP A 584 -31.11 -61.76 -25.13
C ASP A 584 -32.05 -60.54 -25.26
N ILE A 585 -32.56 -60.00 -24.14
CA ILE A 585 -33.35 -58.75 -24.11
C ILE A 585 -32.53 -57.51 -24.46
N LEU A 586 -31.31 -57.36 -23.93
CA LEU A 586 -30.42 -56.24 -24.28
C LEU A 586 -30.15 -56.19 -25.78
N ILE A 587 -29.83 -57.35 -26.38
CA ILE A 587 -29.61 -57.50 -27.82
C ILE A 587 -30.88 -57.16 -28.61
N LYS A 588 -32.02 -57.73 -28.22
CA LYS A 588 -33.32 -57.52 -28.89
C LYS A 588 -33.76 -56.06 -28.90
N ASN A 589 -33.49 -55.32 -27.82
CA ASN A 589 -33.89 -53.92 -27.67
C ASN A 589 -32.83 -52.94 -28.20
N HIS A 590 -31.80 -53.43 -28.91
CA HIS A 590 -30.67 -52.65 -29.43
C HIS A 590 -29.98 -51.78 -28.37
N ILE A 591 -29.98 -52.23 -27.11
CA ILE A 591 -29.19 -51.61 -26.05
C ILE A 591 -27.76 -52.07 -26.26
N ILE A 592 -26.91 -51.15 -26.72
CA ILE A 592 -25.52 -51.46 -27.06
C ILE A 592 -24.80 -51.93 -25.79
N LEU A 593 -24.50 -53.23 -25.75
CA LEU A 593 -23.48 -53.80 -24.89
C LEU A 593 -22.12 -53.28 -25.39
N GLU A 594 -21.72 -52.09 -24.95
CA GLU A 594 -20.35 -51.63 -25.13
C GLU A 594 -19.44 -52.51 -24.27
N THR A 595 -19.00 -53.63 -24.83
CA THR A 595 -17.95 -54.45 -24.23
C THR A 595 -16.74 -53.57 -23.99
N SER A 596 -16.25 -53.55 -22.75
CA SER A 596 -15.00 -52.86 -22.41
C SER A 596 -13.87 -53.38 -23.31
N ILE A 597 -13.42 -52.55 -24.25
CA ILE A 597 -12.22 -52.82 -25.04
C ILE A 597 -11.02 -52.55 -24.13
N THR A 598 -10.60 -53.59 -23.41
CA THR A 598 -9.24 -53.69 -22.89
C THR A 598 -8.31 -54.13 -24.02
N ILE A 599 -7.29 -53.32 -24.28
CA ILE A 599 -6.01 -53.73 -24.89
C ILE A 599 -4.92 -53.22 -23.95
#